data_AF-A0A813E6J4-F1
#
_entry.id   AF-A0A813E6J4-F1
#
_cell.length_a   1.000
_cell.length_b   1.000
_cell.length_c   1.000
_cell.angle_alpha   90.00
_cell.angle_beta   90.00
_cell.angle_gamma   90.00
#
_symmetry.space_group_name_H-M   'P 1'
#
loop_
_entity.id
_entity.type
_entity.pdbx_description
1 polymer ?
#
loop_
_entity_poly.entity_id
_entity_poly.type
_entity_poly.pdbx_seq_one_letter_code
_entity_poly.pdbx_strand_id
1 'polypeptide(L)'
;ARPWLFKNYLERQRLQGVQLLQLSDVEDVAFQADPFVWVAGQQPGVHLFADEPSLTVGGDGKTAKLVELCYGSQVLQQLSGKPLLPPGFVIGTFSEVRQYMSLLVDEMAAHPSCHKKGVSGAINNFVAHGTHPGIQIHTYENRRGPVWTGANVPRSNVLADADNDLINEDGYKYAVLHQYDQHEELWKNLLKRFLKSRQQWNLVTCGAMTFRTSQPILRRNAASPASKTQAAGPSSFPPVGGIAG
;
A
#
# COMPACT_ATOMS: atom_id res chain seq x y z
N ALA A 1 -12.73 -6.74 0.27
CA ALA A 1 -13.47 -5.60 0.83
C ALA A 1 -14.90 -5.44 0.26
N ARG A 2 -15.84 -4.93 1.08
CA ARG A 2 -17.21 -4.53 0.72
C ARG A 2 -17.34 -3.00 0.87
N PRO A 3 -16.98 -2.18 -0.15
CA PRO A 3 -16.79 -0.74 0.01
C PRO A 3 -18.05 0.01 0.45
N TRP A 4 -19.24 -0.50 0.16
CA TRP A 4 -20.51 0.09 0.61
C TRP A 4 -20.66 0.09 2.13
N LEU A 5 -20.06 -0.86 2.86
CA LEU A 5 -20.07 -0.85 4.33
C LEU A 5 -19.27 0.33 4.88
N PHE A 6 -18.09 0.59 4.30
CA PHE A 6 -17.27 1.73 4.66
C PHE A 6 -17.97 3.05 4.31
N LYS A 7 -18.50 3.17 3.09
CA LYS A 7 -19.27 4.35 2.66
C LYS A 7 -20.43 4.64 3.61
N ASN A 8 -21.27 3.64 3.88
CA ASN A 8 -22.41 3.77 4.79
C ASN A 8 -21.99 4.16 6.21
N TYR A 9 -20.88 3.61 6.70
CA TYR A 9 -20.33 3.98 8.01
C TYR A 9 -19.93 5.46 8.01
N LEU A 10 -19.10 5.89 7.04
CA LEU A 10 -18.60 7.26 6.96
C LEU A 10 -19.72 8.30 6.77
N GLU A 11 -20.80 7.95 6.07
CA GLU A 11 -21.96 8.84 5.89
C GLU A 11 -22.83 8.98 7.14
N ARG A 12 -22.88 7.94 7.98
CA ARG A 12 -23.69 7.95 9.21
C ARG A 12 -22.96 8.59 10.40
N GLN A 13 -21.64 8.54 10.41
CA GLN A 13 -20.87 9.10 11.51
C GLN A 13 -20.67 10.60 11.34
N ARG A 14 -20.85 11.36 12.43
CA ARG A 14 -20.47 12.78 12.50
C ARG A 14 -18.99 12.91 12.86
N LEU A 15 -18.12 12.53 11.94
CA LEU A 15 -16.67 12.62 12.11
C LEU A 15 -16.19 14.06 11.87
N GLN A 16 -16.32 14.92 12.89
CA GLN A 16 -15.80 16.29 12.84
C GLN A 16 -14.31 16.31 13.21
N GLY A 17 -13.52 17.13 12.51
CA GLY A 17 -12.10 17.33 12.80
C GLY A 17 -11.16 16.21 12.36
N VAL A 18 -11.67 15.14 11.72
CA VAL A 18 -10.83 14.06 11.17
C VAL A 18 -10.17 14.54 9.89
N GLN A 19 -8.84 14.64 9.91
CA GLN A 19 -8.04 15.08 8.76
C GLN A 19 -7.58 13.90 7.89
N LEU A 20 -7.20 12.80 8.53
CA LEU A 20 -6.66 11.61 7.89
C LEU A 20 -7.53 10.40 8.22
N LEU A 21 -7.69 9.51 7.26
CA LEU A 21 -8.50 8.31 7.37
C LEU A 21 -7.73 7.13 6.80
N GLN A 22 -7.77 6.01 7.51
CA GLN A 22 -7.36 4.71 7.01
C GLN A 22 -8.55 3.76 7.05
N LEU A 23 -8.74 3.00 5.98
CA LEU A 23 -9.66 1.87 5.94
C LEU A 23 -8.85 0.63 5.59
N SER A 24 -9.09 -0.46 6.32
CA SER A 24 -8.39 -1.71 6.07
C SER A 24 -9.29 -2.91 6.32
N ASP A 25 -8.92 -4.04 5.71
CA ASP A 25 -9.36 -5.36 6.15
C ASP A 25 -8.80 -5.64 7.56
N VAL A 26 -9.40 -6.60 8.28
CA VAL A 26 -9.15 -6.81 9.73
C VAL A 26 -8.39 -8.10 10.06
N GLU A 27 -8.30 -9.04 9.13
CA GLU A 27 -7.70 -10.36 9.38
C GLU A 27 -6.23 -10.41 8.97
N ASP A 28 -5.88 -9.69 7.91
CA ASP A 28 -4.59 -9.76 7.22
C ASP A 28 -3.85 -8.42 7.22
N VAL A 29 -4.14 -7.56 8.20
CA VAL A 29 -3.44 -6.28 8.42
C VAL A 29 -2.80 -6.24 9.80
N ALA A 30 -1.52 -5.86 9.85
CA ALA A 30 -0.77 -5.65 11.09
C ALA A 30 -0.01 -4.32 11.07
N PHE A 31 0.15 -3.70 12.24
CA PHE A 31 0.84 -2.42 12.40
C PHE A 31 2.16 -2.62 13.16
N GLN A 32 3.27 -2.14 12.61
CA GLN A 32 4.56 -2.08 13.30
C GLN A 32 4.94 -0.65 13.72
N ALA A 33 4.26 0.37 13.16
CA ALA A 33 4.37 1.77 13.53
C ALA A 33 3.08 2.52 13.16
N ASP A 34 2.98 3.80 13.53
CA ASP A 34 1.87 4.68 13.18
C ASP A 34 1.95 5.07 11.68
N PRO A 35 1.00 4.63 10.83
CA PRO A 35 0.99 4.98 9.42
C PRO A 35 0.64 6.44 9.15
N PHE A 36 0.02 7.13 10.11
CA PHE A 36 -0.36 8.53 9.95
C PHE A 36 0.85 9.48 10.00
N VAL A 37 1.95 9.06 10.63
CA VAL A 37 3.21 9.83 10.62
C VAL A 37 3.73 9.99 9.19
N TRP A 38 3.68 8.93 8.39
CA TRP A 38 4.13 9.00 7.00
C TRP A 38 3.16 9.79 6.13
N VAL A 39 1.84 9.52 6.24
CA VAL A 39 0.84 10.13 5.36
C VAL A 39 0.71 11.63 5.60
N ALA A 40 0.94 12.11 6.83
CA ALA A 40 0.94 13.53 7.16
C ALA A 40 2.03 14.32 6.42
N GLY A 41 3.09 13.65 5.95
CA GLY A 41 4.15 14.24 5.14
C GLY A 41 3.95 14.12 3.62
N GLN A 42 2.85 13.52 3.16
CA GLN A 42 2.58 13.33 1.74
C GLN A 42 1.67 14.43 1.18
N GLN A 43 1.55 14.46 -0.16
CA GLN A 43 0.54 15.28 -0.83
C GLN A 43 -0.87 14.79 -0.43
N PRO A 44 -1.85 15.70 -0.26
CA PRO A 44 -3.24 15.33 -0.05
C PRO A 44 -3.75 14.36 -1.12
N GLY A 45 -4.65 13.46 -0.74
CA GLY A 45 -5.20 12.45 -1.63
C GLY A 45 -5.34 11.08 -1.00
N VAL A 46 -5.60 10.11 -1.85
CA VAL A 46 -5.69 8.69 -1.53
C VAL A 46 -4.35 8.04 -1.85
N HIS A 47 -3.80 7.28 -0.93
CA HIS A 47 -2.56 6.53 -1.10
C HIS A 47 -2.88 5.04 -1.17
N LEU A 48 -2.51 4.43 -2.30
CA LEU A 48 -2.69 3.01 -2.60
C LEU A 48 -1.33 2.36 -2.82
N PHE A 49 -1.19 1.11 -2.40
CA PHE A 49 0.08 0.40 -2.41
C PHE A 49 -0.04 -0.83 -3.29
N ALA A 50 0.84 -0.94 -4.27
CA ALA A 50 0.88 -2.07 -5.18
C ALA A 50 1.28 -3.35 -4.43
N ASP A 51 1.00 -4.48 -5.07
CA ASP A 51 1.62 -5.75 -4.73
C ASP A 51 3.07 -5.78 -5.26
N GLU A 52 3.68 -6.96 -5.27
CA GLU A 52 4.97 -7.26 -5.88
C GLU A 52 5.21 -6.52 -7.22
N PRO A 53 6.33 -5.77 -7.40
CA PRO A 53 6.53 -4.89 -8.56
C PRO A 53 6.43 -5.54 -9.94
N SER A 54 6.69 -6.84 -10.03
CA SER A 54 6.55 -7.61 -11.28
C SER A 54 5.12 -8.03 -11.61
N LEU A 55 4.17 -7.83 -10.68
CA LEU A 55 2.78 -8.23 -10.83
C LEU A 55 1.93 -7.05 -11.32
N THR A 56 1.38 -7.21 -12.53
CA THR A 56 0.47 -6.25 -13.14
C THR A 56 -0.98 -6.73 -13.10
N VAL A 57 -1.93 -5.84 -13.39
CA VAL A 57 -3.36 -6.18 -13.52
C VAL A 57 -3.57 -7.28 -14.56
N GLY A 58 -2.86 -7.23 -15.69
CA GLY A 58 -2.93 -8.26 -16.74
C GLY A 58 -2.20 -9.55 -16.37
N GLY A 59 -1.19 -9.46 -15.51
CA GLY A 59 -0.44 -10.61 -14.98
C GLY A 59 -1.22 -11.42 -13.94
N ASP A 60 -2.13 -10.78 -13.19
CA ASP A 60 -3.03 -11.49 -12.28
C ASP A 60 -4.27 -12.02 -13.01
N GLY A 61 -4.27 -13.31 -13.34
CA GLY A 61 -5.35 -13.93 -14.13
C GLY A 61 -6.76 -13.80 -13.52
N LYS A 62 -6.87 -13.66 -12.19
CA LYS A 62 -8.18 -13.44 -11.54
C LYS A 62 -8.69 -12.02 -11.79
N THR A 63 -7.85 -11.01 -11.53
CA THR A 63 -8.21 -9.61 -11.75
C THR A 63 -8.38 -9.32 -13.23
N ALA A 64 -7.48 -9.78 -14.10
CA ALA A 64 -7.60 -9.63 -15.56
C ALA A 64 -8.94 -10.14 -16.10
N LYS A 65 -9.32 -11.38 -15.72
CA LYS A 65 -10.59 -11.99 -16.13
C LYS A 65 -11.80 -11.21 -15.64
N LEU A 66 -11.73 -10.67 -14.42
CA LEU A 66 -12.81 -9.86 -13.87
C LEU A 66 -12.88 -8.49 -14.54
N VAL A 67 -11.75 -7.83 -14.81
CA VAL A 67 -11.70 -6.57 -15.56
C VAL A 67 -12.31 -6.75 -16.94
N GLU A 68 -11.90 -7.78 -17.69
CA GLU A 68 -12.47 -8.07 -19.00
C GLU A 68 -13.97 -8.36 -18.94
N LEU A 69 -14.41 -9.13 -17.93
CA LEU A 69 -15.83 -9.39 -17.75
C LEU A 69 -16.64 -8.13 -17.43
N CYS A 70 -16.08 -7.20 -16.65
CA CYS A 70 -16.78 -5.98 -16.23
C CYS A 70 -16.77 -4.89 -17.29
N TYR A 71 -15.65 -4.75 -17.98
CA TYR A 71 -15.31 -3.56 -18.75
C TYR A 71 -14.91 -3.84 -20.20
N GLY A 72 -14.84 -5.12 -20.59
CA GLY A 72 -14.44 -5.56 -21.91
C GLY A 72 -12.91 -5.56 -22.13
N SER A 73 -12.51 -6.20 -23.23
CA SER A 73 -11.09 -6.45 -23.54
C SER A 73 -10.30 -5.16 -23.81
N GLN A 74 -10.94 -4.07 -24.25
CA GLN A 74 -10.28 -2.78 -24.47
C GLN A 74 -9.79 -2.17 -23.15
N VAL A 75 -10.62 -2.19 -22.11
CA VAL A 75 -10.23 -1.71 -20.78
C VAL A 75 -9.18 -2.62 -20.17
N LEU A 76 -9.31 -3.95 -20.33
CA LEU A 76 -8.24 -4.87 -19.93
C LEU A 76 -6.92 -4.50 -20.60
N GLN A 77 -6.90 -4.23 -21.90
CA GLN A 77 -5.68 -3.85 -22.61
C GLN A 77 -5.04 -2.59 -22.02
N GLN A 78 -5.84 -1.59 -21.67
CA GLN A 78 -5.36 -0.34 -21.04
C GLN A 78 -4.77 -0.57 -19.65
N LEU A 79 -5.38 -1.47 -18.87
CA LEU A 79 -4.94 -1.76 -17.50
C LEU A 79 -3.84 -2.83 -17.43
N SER A 80 -3.67 -3.66 -18.45
CA SER A 80 -2.86 -4.88 -18.42
C SER A 80 -1.43 -4.66 -17.92
N GLY A 81 -0.79 -3.56 -18.33
CA GLY A 81 0.57 -3.19 -17.91
C GLY A 81 0.66 -2.36 -16.63
N LYS A 82 -0.45 -2.06 -15.97
CA LYS A 82 -0.48 -1.24 -14.74
C LYS A 82 -0.17 -2.10 -13.51
N PRO A 83 0.48 -1.54 -12.47
CA PRO A 83 0.70 -2.27 -11.22
C PRO A 83 -0.60 -2.81 -10.64
N LEU A 84 -0.58 -4.04 -10.13
CA LEU A 84 -1.73 -4.58 -9.41
C LEU A 84 -1.85 -3.88 -8.06
N LEU A 85 -3.02 -3.31 -7.79
CA LEU A 85 -3.36 -2.67 -6.52
C LEU A 85 -4.36 -3.56 -5.77
N PRO A 86 -3.93 -4.32 -4.75
CA PRO A 86 -4.85 -5.12 -3.97
C PRO A 86 -5.85 -4.23 -3.21
N PRO A 87 -7.14 -4.60 -3.20
CA PRO A 87 -8.09 -3.97 -2.29
C PRO A 87 -7.77 -4.40 -0.85
N GLY A 88 -8.27 -3.67 0.14
CA GLY A 88 -8.15 -4.07 1.55
C GLY A 88 -7.26 -3.16 2.39
N PHE A 89 -6.56 -2.21 1.78
CA PHE A 89 -5.90 -1.13 2.51
C PHE A 89 -5.95 0.17 1.71
N VAL A 90 -6.39 1.25 2.35
CA VAL A 90 -6.35 2.61 1.81
C VAL A 90 -6.14 3.60 2.95
N ILE A 91 -5.28 4.59 2.72
CA ILE A 91 -5.03 5.68 3.67
C ILE A 91 -4.96 7.00 2.92
N GLY A 92 -5.32 8.10 3.57
CA GLY A 92 -5.21 9.41 2.97
C GLY A 92 -5.96 10.48 3.71
N THR A 93 -6.18 11.60 3.04
CA THR A 93 -7.01 12.68 3.55
C THR A 93 -8.48 12.24 3.61
N PHE A 94 -9.16 12.65 4.69
CA PHE A 94 -10.51 12.18 5.00
C PHE A 94 -11.50 12.40 3.85
N SER A 95 -11.46 13.60 3.24
CA SER A 95 -12.35 13.97 2.14
C SER A 95 -12.16 13.08 0.92
N GLU A 96 -10.92 12.78 0.54
CA GLU A 96 -10.56 12.05 -0.66
C GLU A 96 -10.77 10.55 -0.47
N VAL A 97 -10.40 9.97 0.69
CA VAL A 97 -10.72 8.56 0.98
C VAL A 97 -12.22 8.33 0.98
N ARG A 98 -13.02 9.26 1.51
CA ARG A 98 -14.49 9.17 1.46
C ARG A 98 -15.01 9.23 0.02
N GLN A 99 -14.49 10.14 -0.81
CA GLN A 99 -14.85 10.22 -2.23
C GLN A 99 -14.45 8.96 -3.00
N TYR A 100 -13.28 8.40 -2.71
CA TYR A 100 -12.84 7.14 -3.29
C TYR A 100 -13.78 5.98 -2.96
N MET A 101 -14.26 5.89 -1.73
CA MET A 101 -15.29 4.91 -1.36
C MET A 101 -16.59 5.11 -2.13
N SER A 102 -17.00 6.36 -2.38
CA SER A 102 -18.15 6.64 -3.25
C SER A 102 -17.91 6.16 -4.68
N LEU A 103 -16.75 6.46 -5.27
CA LEU A 103 -16.41 5.99 -6.62
C LEU A 103 -16.47 4.46 -6.72
N LEU A 104 -15.88 3.73 -5.76
CA LEU A 104 -15.93 2.27 -5.77
C LEU A 104 -17.36 1.73 -5.65
N VAL A 105 -18.23 2.37 -4.85
CA VAL A 105 -19.61 1.93 -4.66
C VAL A 105 -20.47 2.24 -5.89
N ASP A 106 -20.33 3.43 -6.46
CA ASP A 106 -21.05 3.86 -7.66
C ASP A 106 -20.67 2.96 -8.84
N GLU A 107 -19.38 2.65 -8.96
CA GLU A 107 -18.84 1.74 -9.98
C GLU A 107 -19.38 0.31 -9.82
N MET A 108 -19.46 -0.18 -8.58
CA MET A 108 -20.11 -1.46 -8.26
C MET A 108 -21.60 -1.46 -8.61
N ALA A 109 -22.30 -0.35 -8.39
CA ALA A 109 -23.73 -0.22 -8.66
C ALA A 109 -24.01 -0.14 -10.17
N ALA A 110 -23.11 0.47 -10.95
CA ALA A 110 -23.20 0.56 -12.41
C ALA A 110 -22.97 -0.80 -13.11
N HIS A 111 -22.29 -1.75 -12.46
CA HIS A 111 -21.94 -3.05 -13.02
C HIS A 111 -22.52 -4.24 -12.20
N PRO A 112 -23.85 -4.33 -12.02
CA PRO A 112 -24.46 -5.35 -11.16
C PRO A 112 -24.28 -6.78 -11.68
N SER A 113 -24.20 -6.95 -13.01
CA SER A 113 -23.94 -8.24 -13.67
C SER A 113 -22.56 -8.83 -13.32
N CYS A 114 -21.69 -8.02 -12.74
CA CYS A 114 -20.31 -8.35 -12.47
C CYS A 114 -20.05 -8.79 -11.03
N HIS A 115 -21.08 -8.82 -10.18
CA HIS A 115 -20.98 -9.16 -8.75
C HIS A 115 -20.58 -10.62 -8.52
N LYS A 116 -19.29 -10.90 -8.72
CA LYS A 116 -18.63 -12.18 -8.48
C LYS A 116 -17.60 -12.03 -7.37
N LYS A 117 -17.18 -13.16 -6.79
CA LYS A 117 -16.07 -13.17 -5.82
C LYS A 117 -14.84 -12.50 -6.44
N GLY A 118 -14.28 -11.50 -5.77
CA GLY A 118 -13.11 -10.77 -6.22
C GLY A 118 -13.39 -9.53 -7.08
N VAL A 119 -14.65 -9.23 -7.43
CA VAL A 119 -14.99 -8.06 -8.28
C VAL A 119 -14.48 -6.75 -7.68
N SER A 120 -14.40 -6.65 -6.35
CA SER A 120 -13.85 -5.48 -5.67
C SER A 120 -12.40 -5.19 -6.07
N GLY A 121 -11.60 -6.21 -6.41
CA GLY A 121 -10.23 -6.03 -6.91
C GLY A 121 -10.20 -5.46 -8.32
N ALA A 122 -11.07 -5.93 -9.21
CA ALA A 122 -11.19 -5.40 -10.57
C ALA A 122 -11.66 -3.93 -10.56
N ILE A 123 -12.69 -3.63 -9.78
CA ILE A 123 -13.23 -2.27 -9.64
C ILE A 123 -12.19 -1.35 -8.99
N ASN A 124 -11.49 -1.81 -7.94
CA ASN A 124 -10.41 -1.06 -7.31
C ASN A 124 -9.34 -0.65 -8.33
N ASN A 125 -8.89 -1.58 -9.17
CA ASN A 125 -7.87 -1.30 -10.19
C ASN A 125 -8.40 -0.43 -11.33
N PHE A 126 -9.65 -0.60 -11.76
CA PHE A 126 -10.27 0.28 -12.75
C PHE A 126 -10.36 1.73 -12.25
N VAL A 127 -10.86 1.92 -11.03
CA VAL A 127 -10.98 3.26 -10.43
C VAL A 127 -9.59 3.84 -10.15
N ALA A 128 -8.67 3.09 -9.54
CA ALA A 128 -7.37 3.61 -9.14
C ALA A 128 -6.48 4.06 -10.32
N HIS A 129 -6.59 3.39 -11.47
CA HIS A 129 -5.83 3.75 -12.68
C HIS A 129 -6.59 4.69 -13.63
N GLY A 130 -7.83 5.06 -13.27
CA GLY A 130 -8.66 6.01 -14.01
C GLY A 130 -8.35 7.47 -13.65
N THR A 131 -8.91 8.39 -14.43
CA THR A 131 -8.86 9.84 -14.12
C THR A 131 -10.20 10.27 -13.52
N HIS A 132 -10.15 10.86 -12.33
CA HIS A 132 -11.33 11.26 -11.58
C HIS A 132 -11.19 12.73 -11.15
N PRO A 133 -11.94 13.66 -11.78
CA PRO A 133 -11.89 15.06 -11.40
C PRO A 133 -12.24 15.26 -9.91
N GLY A 134 -11.42 16.03 -9.19
CA GLY A 134 -11.67 16.38 -7.79
C GLY A 134 -11.10 15.42 -6.76
N ILE A 135 -10.47 14.31 -7.17
CA ILE A 135 -9.75 13.40 -6.29
C ILE A 135 -8.32 13.17 -6.79
N GLN A 136 -7.36 13.15 -5.86
CA GLN A 136 -5.97 12.79 -6.14
C GLN A 136 -5.74 11.36 -5.65
N ILE A 137 -5.23 10.51 -6.53
CA ILE A 137 -4.88 9.12 -6.23
C ILE A 137 -3.38 8.94 -6.48
N HIS A 138 -2.67 8.56 -5.43
CA HIS A 138 -1.23 8.32 -5.43
C HIS A 138 -1.01 6.82 -5.27
N THR A 139 -0.31 6.22 -6.24
CA THR A 139 0.05 4.80 -6.19
C THR A 139 1.52 4.64 -5.87
N TYR A 140 1.84 3.75 -4.95
CA TYR A 140 3.21 3.46 -4.54
C TYR A 140 3.56 2.03 -4.90
N GLU A 141 4.75 1.83 -5.45
CA GLU A 141 5.32 0.50 -5.61
C GLU A 141 5.53 -0.15 -4.23
N ASN A 142 5.37 -1.46 -4.17
CA ASN A 142 5.75 -2.24 -3.01
C ASN A 142 7.27 -2.25 -2.83
N ARG A 143 7.75 -2.83 -1.74
CA ARG A 143 9.17 -2.93 -1.37
C ARG A 143 9.86 -1.63 -0.94
N ARG A 144 9.13 -0.51 -1.02
CA ARG A 144 9.52 0.82 -0.55
C ARG A 144 8.34 1.48 0.15
N GLY A 145 8.60 2.59 0.83
CA GLY A 145 7.56 3.31 1.56
C GLY A 145 7.09 2.60 2.83
N PRO A 146 5.94 3.01 3.38
CA PRO A 146 5.50 2.62 4.73
C PRO A 146 4.66 1.35 4.78
N VAL A 147 4.16 0.86 3.65
CA VAL A 147 3.19 -0.24 3.60
C VAL A 147 3.78 -1.35 2.74
N TRP A 148 3.78 -2.55 3.30
CA TRP A 148 4.12 -3.77 2.60
C TRP A 148 2.85 -4.53 2.27
N THR A 149 2.68 -4.92 1.00
CA THR A 149 1.56 -5.75 0.56
C THR A 149 2.08 -7.11 0.13
N GLY A 150 1.63 -8.18 0.79
CA GLY A 150 2.34 -9.46 0.81
C GLY A 150 1.83 -10.56 -0.09
N ALA A 151 0.70 -10.40 -0.78
CA ALA A 151 0.00 -11.56 -1.31
C ALA A 151 0.80 -12.37 -2.34
N ASN A 152 1.63 -11.70 -3.15
CA ASN A 152 2.42 -12.35 -4.19
C ASN A 152 3.93 -12.12 -4.03
N VAL A 153 4.37 -11.63 -2.87
CA VAL A 153 5.80 -11.39 -2.60
C VAL A 153 6.52 -12.73 -2.42
N PRO A 154 7.61 -13.02 -3.16
CA PRO A 154 8.39 -14.23 -2.95
C PRO A 154 9.01 -14.26 -1.55
N ARG A 155 9.06 -15.44 -0.91
CA ARG A 155 9.68 -15.60 0.42
C ARG A 155 11.12 -15.09 0.49
N SER A 156 11.88 -15.21 -0.60
CA SER A 156 13.26 -14.70 -0.69
C SER A 156 13.37 -13.19 -0.59
N ASN A 157 12.26 -12.47 -0.80
CA ASN A 157 12.22 -11.01 -0.85
C ASN A 157 11.58 -10.41 0.41
N VAL A 158 11.26 -11.25 1.40
CA VAL A 158 10.80 -10.80 2.72
C VAL A 158 12.02 -10.53 3.58
N LEU A 159 12.22 -9.26 3.92
CA LEU A 159 13.33 -8.80 4.76
C LEU A 159 12.83 -8.46 6.16
N ALA A 160 13.59 -8.83 7.17
CA ALA A 160 13.33 -8.49 8.56
C ALA A 160 14.61 -8.03 9.25
N ASP A 161 14.48 -7.15 10.25
CA ASP A 161 15.59 -6.71 11.08
C ASP A 161 15.86 -7.66 12.26
N ALA A 162 16.78 -7.26 13.15
CA ALA A 162 17.16 -8.05 14.33
C ALA A 162 16.01 -8.22 15.35
N ASP A 163 15.01 -7.34 15.33
CA ASP A 163 13.83 -7.39 16.20
C ASP A 163 12.68 -8.18 15.54
N ASN A 164 12.91 -8.74 14.34
CA ASN A 164 11.91 -9.39 13.49
C ASN A 164 10.80 -8.44 13.01
N ASP A 165 11.06 -7.13 12.96
CA ASP A 165 10.20 -6.21 12.23
C ASP A 165 10.50 -6.33 10.74
N LEU A 166 9.45 -6.32 9.91
CA LEU A 166 9.60 -6.32 8.46
C LEU A 166 10.13 -4.95 7.99
N ILE A 167 11.18 -4.99 7.16
CA ILE A 167 11.85 -3.81 6.62
C ILE A 167 11.81 -3.81 5.09
N ASN A 168 11.86 -2.61 4.52
CA ASN A 168 11.86 -2.38 3.08
C ASN A 168 13.29 -2.44 2.50
N GLU A 169 13.42 -2.33 1.18
CA GLU A 169 14.73 -2.41 0.50
C GLU A 169 15.67 -1.24 0.85
N ASP A 170 15.11 -0.14 1.37
CA ASP A 170 15.87 1.01 1.87
C ASP A 170 16.31 0.83 3.35
N GLY A 171 15.98 -0.31 3.97
CA GLY A 171 16.30 -0.62 5.37
C GLY A 171 15.37 0.01 6.40
N TYR A 172 14.27 0.62 5.97
CA TYR A 172 13.27 1.19 6.88
C TYR A 172 12.18 0.19 7.22
N LYS A 173 11.73 0.22 8.46
CA LYS A 173 10.59 -0.56 8.93
C LYS A 173 9.29 -0.13 8.24
N TYR A 174 8.51 -1.10 7.74
CA TYR A 174 7.15 -0.83 7.29
C TYR A 174 6.27 -0.47 8.49
N ALA A 175 5.43 0.57 8.35
CA ALA A 175 4.40 0.89 9.32
C ALA A 175 3.25 -0.12 9.28
N VAL A 176 2.86 -0.58 8.09
CA VAL A 176 1.74 -1.51 7.87
C VAL A 176 2.18 -2.72 7.07
N LEU A 177 1.71 -3.90 7.48
CA LEU A 177 1.80 -5.15 6.75
C LEU A 177 0.38 -5.56 6.32
N HIS A 178 0.13 -5.62 5.03
CA HIS A 178 -1.14 -6.02 4.43
C HIS A 178 -0.97 -7.36 3.70
N GLN A 179 -1.92 -8.28 3.86
CA GLN A 179 -1.87 -9.64 3.30
C GLN A 179 -0.67 -10.46 3.83
N TYR A 180 -0.26 -10.22 5.08
CA TYR A 180 0.86 -10.94 5.71
C TYR A 180 0.57 -12.42 5.97
N ASP A 181 -0.71 -12.77 6.05
CA ASP A 181 -1.19 -14.13 6.28
C ASP A 181 -0.95 -15.05 5.08
N GLN A 182 -0.64 -14.50 3.90
CA GLN A 182 -0.18 -15.25 2.72
C GLN A 182 1.22 -15.85 2.93
N HIS A 183 1.91 -15.44 3.99
CA HIS A 183 3.16 -16.03 4.46
C HIS A 183 2.97 -16.67 5.84
N GLU A 184 2.86 -18.00 5.87
CA GLU A 184 2.63 -18.78 7.09
C GLU A 184 3.59 -18.42 8.25
N GLU A 185 4.86 -18.17 7.93
CA GLU A 185 5.86 -17.81 8.93
C GLU A 185 5.67 -16.39 9.49
N LEU A 186 5.23 -15.44 8.65
CA LEU A 186 4.88 -14.09 9.13
C LEU A 186 3.63 -14.13 9.99
N TRP A 187 2.62 -14.89 9.57
CA TRP A 187 1.43 -15.15 10.36
C TRP A 187 1.77 -15.70 11.74
N LYS A 188 2.58 -16.76 11.82
CA LYS A 188 3.05 -17.34 13.09
C LYS A 188 3.82 -16.33 13.94
N ASN A 189 4.72 -15.56 13.34
CA ASN A 189 5.52 -14.55 14.06
C ASN A 189 4.65 -13.44 14.64
N LEU A 190 3.69 -12.92 13.87
CA LEU A 190 2.79 -11.86 14.32
C LEU A 190 1.79 -12.36 15.35
N LEU A 191 1.22 -13.57 15.18
CA LEU A 191 0.44 -14.22 16.24
C LEU A 191 1.26 -14.37 17.52
N LYS A 192 2.50 -14.85 17.41
CA LYS A 192 3.39 -15.01 18.56
C LYS A 192 3.66 -13.67 19.24
N ARG A 193 3.85 -12.58 18.49
CA ARG A 193 4.10 -11.25 19.05
C ARG A 193 2.87 -10.66 19.74
N PHE A 194 1.73 -10.67 19.06
CA PHE A 194 0.53 -9.96 19.52
C PHE A 194 -0.37 -10.82 20.41
N LEU A 195 -0.42 -12.14 20.19
CA LEU A 195 -1.23 -13.06 21.00
C LEU A 195 -0.47 -13.74 22.14
N LYS A 196 0.87 -13.73 22.20
CA LYS A 196 1.55 -14.12 23.46
C LYS A 196 1.27 -13.16 24.60
N SER A 197 0.95 -11.90 24.32
CA SER A 197 0.41 -10.99 25.35
C SER A 197 -0.95 -11.46 25.89
N ARG A 198 -1.68 -12.29 25.13
CA ARG A 198 -2.92 -12.96 25.54
C ARG A 198 -2.72 -14.37 26.08
N GLN A 199 -1.49 -14.85 26.30
CA GLN A 199 -1.25 -16.14 26.98
C GLN A 199 -1.51 -16.10 28.50
N GLN A 200 -2.33 -15.15 28.97
CA GLN A 200 -3.21 -15.33 30.14
C GLN A 200 -4.54 -16.03 29.79
N TRP A 201 -4.80 -16.30 28.51
CA TRP A 201 -5.88 -17.13 28.00
C TRP A 201 -5.25 -18.37 27.36
N ASN A 202 -5.32 -19.47 28.09
CA ASN A 202 -4.69 -20.76 27.82
C ASN A 202 -5.00 -21.31 26.42
N LEU A 203 -4.03 -21.33 25.51
CA LEU A 203 -3.98 -22.35 24.45
C LEU A 203 -2.53 -22.78 24.11
N VAL A 204 -2.45 -24.10 23.93
CA VAL A 204 -1.35 -25.06 23.85
C VAL A 204 -0.15 -24.67 22.96
N THR A 205 1.03 -25.05 23.44
CA THR A 205 2.36 -24.93 22.84
C THR A 205 2.48 -25.53 21.44
N CYS A 206 3.19 -24.83 20.54
CA CYS A 206 3.86 -25.46 19.40
C CYS A 206 5.27 -24.89 19.20
N GLY A 207 6.19 -25.78 18.84
CA GLY A 207 7.63 -25.69 19.03
C GLY A 207 8.39 -24.63 18.23
N ALA A 208 9.64 -24.41 18.66
CA ALA A 208 10.56 -23.42 18.14
C ALA A 208 11.20 -23.82 16.81
N MET A 209 11.43 -22.85 15.92
CA MET A 209 12.47 -22.92 14.90
C MET A 209 12.99 -21.51 14.55
N THR A 210 14.27 -21.45 14.20
CA THR A 210 15.17 -20.29 14.12
C THR A 210 15.23 -19.66 12.73
N PHE A 211 15.22 -18.32 12.64
CA PHE A 211 15.60 -17.57 11.44
C PHE A 211 17.13 -17.32 11.42
N ARG A 212 17.73 -17.32 10.23
CA ARG A 212 19.11 -16.86 10.04
C ARG A 212 19.14 -15.33 10.22
N THR A 213 19.77 -14.87 11.29
CA THR A 213 20.19 -13.48 11.44
C THR A 213 21.23 -13.15 10.36
N SER A 214 20.97 -12.14 9.54
CA SER A 214 22.03 -11.52 8.74
C SER A 214 23.06 -10.90 9.70
N GLN A 215 24.34 -11.07 9.38
CA GLN A 215 25.45 -10.56 10.17
C GLN A 215 25.37 -9.03 10.30
N PRO A 216 25.86 -8.45 11.41
CA PRO A 216 25.87 -7.01 11.59
C PRO A 216 26.74 -6.33 10.53
N ILE A 217 26.13 -5.43 9.76
CA ILE A 217 26.84 -4.49 8.90
C ILE A 217 27.66 -3.57 9.83
N LEU A 218 28.98 -3.63 9.68
CA LEU A 218 29.93 -2.74 10.32
C LEU A 218 29.54 -1.27 10.05
N ARG A 219 29.22 -0.54 11.12
CA ARG A 219 29.06 0.92 11.10
C ARG A 219 30.33 1.56 10.53
N ARG A 220 30.22 2.22 9.36
CA ARG A 220 31.21 3.23 8.96
C ARG A 220 31.00 4.47 9.82
N ASN A 221 32.06 4.90 10.49
CA ASN A 221 32.12 6.12 11.26
C ASN A 221 31.71 7.32 10.39
N ALA A 222 30.63 7.99 10.79
CA ALA A 222 30.33 9.34 10.34
C ALA A 222 31.29 10.29 11.06
N ALA A 223 32.28 10.81 10.33
CA ALA A 223 33.03 12.00 10.73
C ALA A 223 32.64 13.13 9.78
N SER A 224 32.20 14.25 10.35
CA SER A 224 32.11 15.56 9.73
C SER A 224 32.32 16.60 10.84
N PRO A 225 32.73 17.86 10.59
CA PRO A 225 33.14 18.49 9.33
C PRO A 225 34.48 19.26 9.45
N ALA A 226 35.08 19.65 8.33
CA ALA A 226 35.98 20.81 8.30
C ALA A 226 35.81 21.60 7.00
N SER A 227 35.48 22.88 7.18
CA SER A 227 35.38 23.92 6.17
C SER A 227 36.70 24.14 5.41
N LYS A 228 36.60 24.49 4.12
CA LYS A 228 37.39 25.58 3.54
C LYS A 228 36.73 26.10 2.26
N THR A 229 36.43 27.38 2.31
CA THR A 229 36.03 28.31 1.26
C THR A 229 37.10 28.44 0.18
N GLN A 230 36.72 28.55 -1.08
CA GLN A 230 37.11 29.68 -1.95
C GLN A 230 36.31 29.70 -3.27
N ALA A 231 36.11 30.91 -3.76
CA ALA A 231 35.17 31.33 -4.78
C ALA A 231 35.81 31.44 -6.17
N ALA A 232 34.98 31.36 -7.22
CA ALA A 232 35.15 32.13 -8.46
C ALA A 232 33.85 32.11 -9.31
N GLY A 233 33.14 33.24 -9.31
CA GLY A 233 32.68 34.00 -10.48
C GLY A 233 31.71 33.42 -11.53
N PRO A 234 30.88 34.26 -12.18
CA PRO A 234 29.60 33.87 -12.74
C PRO A 234 29.60 33.71 -14.27
N SER A 235 28.66 32.94 -14.81
CA SER A 235 28.17 33.16 -16.18
C SER A 235 26.65 33.15 -16.22
N SER A 236 26.14 34.16 -16.90
CA SER A 236 24.76 34.60 -17.06
C SER A 236 24.07 33.94 -18.28
N PHE A 237 22.80 33.54 -18.09
CA PHE A 237 21.56 33.60 -18.92
C PHE A 237 21.65 33.88 -20.46
N PRO A 238 20.61 33.57 -21.31
CA PRO A 238 19.16 33.45 -21.01
C PRO A 238 18.37 32.31 -21.74
N PRO A 239 17.03 32.22 -21.50
CA PRO A 239 16.09 31.28 -22.11
C PRO A 239 15.33 31.88 -23.32
N VAL A 240 14.71 31.05 -24.17
CA VAL A 240 13.48 31.26 -25.01
C VAL A 240 13.20 29.89 -25.69
N GLY A 241 12.01 29.33 -25.90
CA GLY A 241 10.61 29.73 -25.80
C GLY A 241 9.81 28.73 -26.65
N GLY A 242 8.53 28.49 -26.32
CA GLY A 242 7.62 27.71 -27.17
C GLY A 242 7.11 28.52 -28.37
N ILE A 243 6.47 27.84 -29.33
CA ILE A 243 5.30 28.27 -30.11
C ILE A 243 4.73 27.04 -30.84
N ALA A 244 3.40 27.03 -30.90
CA ALA A 244 2.53 26.10 -31.61
C ALA A 244 2.61 26.24 -33.14
N GLY A 245 2.21 25.17 -33.82
CA GLY A 245 1.95 25.09 -35.26
C GLY A 245 1.54 23.67 -35.61
#